data_AF-A0A7C2MG76-F1
#
_entry.id   AF-A0A7C2MG76-F1
#
_cell.length_a   1.000
_cell.length_b   1.000
_cell.length_c   1.000
_cell.angle_alpha   90.00
_cell.angle_beta   90.00
_cell.angle_gamma   90.00
#
_symmetry.space_group_name_H-M   'P 1'
#
loop_
_entity.id
_entity.type
_entity.pdbx_description
1 polymer ?
#
loop_
_entity_poly.entity_id
_entity_poly.type
_entity_poly.pdbx_seq_one_letter_code
_entity_poly.pdbx_strand_id
1 'polypeptide(L)'
;PKEIEQLCALTDPDLIGLCLDTGHYFYGGGDPVNAVRKYGSRIWHLHLKDVRPMVLESVRREGVGFLEAVRRGVFCELGEGAVDFPRVVQGLMACGYDGWAVVEQDVDVSQPGVRPLESAVRSRAYLRSVIRI
;
A
#
# COMPACT_ATOMS: atom_id res chain seq x y z
N PRO A 1 4.65 4.94 -10.85
CA PRO A 1 5.54 3.82 -11.28
C PRO A 1 6.81 4.27 -12.03
N LYS A 2 6.66 5.09 -13.08
CA LYS A 2 7.80 5.52 -13.93
C LYS A 2 8.88 6.28 -13.14
N GLU A 3 8.49 7.16 -12.23
CA GLU A 3 9.44 7.92 -11.41
C GLU A 3 10.24 7.00 -10.46
N ILE A 4 9.59 5.97 -9.89
CA ILE A 4 10.28 4.95 -9.06
C ILE A 4 11.26 4.14 -9.90
N GLU A 5 10.90 3.81 -11.14
CA GLU A 5 11.81 3.14 -12.07
C GLU A 5 13.03 4.00 -12.39
N GLN A 6 12.83 5.29 -12.66
CA GLN A 6 13.94 6.23 -12.89
C GLN A 6 14.82 6.38 -11.65
N LEU A 7 14.23 6.53 -10.45
CA LEU A 7 14.97 6.57 -9.20
C LEU A 7 15.85 5.32 -9.07
N CYS A 8 15.27 4.14 -9.26
CA CYS A 8 16.00 2.89 -9.14
C CYS A 8 17.12 2.75 -10.18
N ALA A 9 16.91 3.23 -11.41
CA ALA A 9 17.93 3.18 -12.45
C ALA A 9 19.11 4.14 -12.20
N LEU A 10 18.89 5.21 -11.43
CA LEU A 10 19.87 6.28 -11.21
C LEU A 10 20.59 6.20 -9.86
N THR A 11 20.25 5.24 -9.00
CA THR A 11 20.79 5.16 -7.64
C THR A 11 21.27 3.76 -7.32
N ASP A 12 22.34 3.70 -6.53
CA ASP A 12 22.94 2.46 -6.05
C ASP A 12 21.97 1.72 -5.09
N PRO A 13 21.62 0.45 -5.37
CA PRO A 13 20.70 -0.32 -4.53
C PRO A 13 21.24 -0.61 -3.12
N ASP A 14 22.55 -0.57 -2.89
CA ASP A 14 23.16 -0.82 -1.58
C ASP A 14 23.15 0.44 -0.70
N LEU A 15 22.94 1.63 -1.30
CA LEU A 15 22.87 2.90 -0.59
C LEU A 15 21.44 3.42 -0.44
N ILE A 16 20.56 3.15 -1.41
CA ILE A 16 19.19 3.67 -1.45
C ILE A 16 18.21 2.51 -1.69
N GLY A 17 17.47 2.13 -0.65
CA GLY A 17 16.32 1.24 -0.76
C GLY A 17 14.99 1.94 -0.98
N LEU A 18 13.95 1.13 -1.18
CA LEU A 18 12.56 1.58 -1.29
C LEU A 18 11.81 1.32 0.03
N CYS A 19 11.04 2.32 0.47
CA CYS A 19 9.82 2.07 1.22
C CYS A 19 8.71 1.82 0.20
N LEU A 20 8.34 0.57 -0.03
CA LEU A 20 7.21 0.27 -0.90
C LEU A 20 5.93 0.49 -0.10
N ASP A 21 5.08 1.40 -0.54
CA ASP A 21 3.71 1.51 -0.04
C ASP A 21 2.74 0.93 -1.07
N THR A 22 2.03 -0.15 -0.70
CA THR A 22 1.13 -0.84 -1.63
C THR A 22 -0.01 0.06 -2.10
N GLY A 23 -0.51 0.93 -1.23
CA GLY A 23 -1.64 1.79 -1.52
C GLY A 23 -1.23 2.97 -2.39
N HIS A 24 -0.15 3.66 -2.06
CA HIS A 24 0.37 4.75 -2.90
C HIS A 24 0.87 4.27 -4.25
N TYR A 25 1.50 3.09 -4.32
CA TYR A 25 1.93 2.54 -5.61
C TYR A 25 0.73 2.24 -6.52
N PHE A 26 -0.34 1.68 -5.95
CA PHE A 26 -1.61 1.47 -6.67
C PHE A 26 -2.29 2.80 -7.04
N TYR A 27 -2.34 3.75 -6.11
CA TYR A 27 -2.88 5.10 -6.33
C TYR A 27 -2.16 5.81 -7.48
N GLY A 28 -0.86 5.61 -7.63
CA GLY A 28 -0.04 6.11 -8.74
C GLY A 28 -0.22 5.35 -10.06
N GLY A 29 -1.13 4.36 -10.12
CA GLY A 29 -1.42 3.57 -11.31
C GLY A 29 -0.50 2.36 -11.52
N GLY A 30 0.24 1.95 -10.49
CA GLY A 30 1.06 0.73 -10.52
C GLY A 30 0.32 -0.50 -9.99
N ASP A 31 0.91 -1.67 -10.21
CA ASP A 31 0.49 -2.92 -9.58
C ASP A 31 1.49 -3.28 -8.47
N PRO A 32 1.08 -3.28 -7.18
CA PRO A 32 1.95 -3.63 -6.06
C PRO A 32 2.55 -5.04 -6.14
N VAL A 33 1.83 -6.02 -6.72
CA VAL A 33 2.36 -7.38 -6.90
C VAL A 33 3.54 -7.36 -7.86
N ASN A 34 3.41 -6.62 -8.97
CA ASN A 34 4.51 -6.45 -9.92
C ASN A 34 5.65 -5.60 -9.35
N ALA A 35 5.35 -4.63 -8.50
CA ALA A 35 6.37 -3.84 -7.79
C ALA A 35 7.22 -4.73 -6.90
N VAL A 36 6.61 -5.62 -6.11
CA VAL A 36 7.34 -6.59 -5.28
C VAL A 36 8.21 -7.51 -6.13
N ARG A 37 7.67 -8.05 -7.23
CA ARG A 37 8.46 -8.91 -8.14
C ARG A 37 9.65 -8.18 -8.76
N LYS A 38 9.46 -6.91 -9.15
CA LYS A 38 10.47 -6.11 -9.85
C LYS A 38 11.55 -5.57 -8.91
N TYR A 39 11.16 -5.14 -7.72
CA TYR A 39 12.01 -4.40 -6.80
C TYR A 39 12.31 -5.16 -5.50
N GLY A 40 11.95 -6.43 -5.38
CA GLY A 40 12.02 -7.20 -4.14
C GLY A 40 13.34 -7.08 -3.37
N SER A 41 14.47 -7.20 -4.07
CA SER A 41 15.82 -7.06 -3.47
C SER A 41 16.16 -5.64 -2.99
N ARG A 42 15.33 -4.65 -3.34
CA ARG A 42 15.51 -3.23 -3.01
C ARG A 42 14.46 -2.70 -2.05
N ILE A 43 13.47 -3.50 -1.67
CA ILE A 43 12.48 -3.11 -0.67
C ILE A 43 13.14 -3.22 0.71
N TRP A 44 13.38 -2.10 1.36
CA TRP A 44 13.94 -2.06 2.73
C TRP A 44 12.83 -1.89 3.77
N HIS A 45 11.72 -1.27 3.39
CA HIS A 45 10.56 -1.07 4.26
C HIS A 45 9.26 -1.23 3.48
N LEU A 46 8.18 -1.60 4.17
CA LEU A 46 6.88 -1.83 3.54
C LEU A 46 5.77 -1.14 4.33
N HIS A 47 4.95 -0.36 3.64
CA HIS A 47 3.64 0.05 4.12
C HIS A 47 2.57 -0.79 3.43
N LEU A 48 1.77 -1.48 4.24
CA LEU A 48 0.59 -2.21 3.83
C LEU A 48 -0.59 -1.25 3.94
N LYS A 49 -1.05 -0.77 2.79
CA LYS A 49 -2.15 0.18 2.62
C LYS A 49 -3.03 -0.26 1.46
N ASP A 50 -4.34 -0.24 1.64
CA ASP A 50 -5.30 -0.64 0.63
C ASP A 50 -6.08 0.56 0.08
N VAL A 51 -6.61 0.41 -1.14
CA VAL A 51 -7.23 1.49 -1.91
C VAL A 51 -8.58 1.06 -2.44
N ARG A 52 -9.62 1.88 -2.19
CA ARG A 52 -10.97 1.65 -2.70
C ARG A 52 -11.06 2.12 -4.16
N PRO A 53 -11.17 1.21 -5.15
CA PRO A 53 -11.00 1.55 -6.57
C PRO A 53 -12.08 2.52 -7.08
N MET A 54 -13.32 2.35 -6.63
CA MET A 54 -14.44 3.23 -7.03
C MET A 54 -14.25 4.68 -6.54
N VAL A 55 -13.69 4.85 -5.34
CA VAL A 55 -13.37 6.19 -4.81
C VAL A 55 -12.19 6.76 -5.58
N LEU A 56 -11.14 5.96 -5.81
CA LEU A 56 -9.97 6.38 -6.61
C LEU A 56 -10.37 6.87 -8.02
N GLU A 57 -11.31 6.18 -8.67
CA GLU A 57 -11.82 6.58 -9.97
C GLU A 57 -12.56 7.93 -9.90
N SER A 58 -13.46 8.10 -8.93
CA SER A 58 -14.18 9.37 -8.72
C SER A 58 -13.24 10.53 -8.44
N VAL A 59 -12.26 10.36 -7.54
CA VAL A 59 -11.31 11.45 -7.20
C VAL A 59 -10.44 11.86 -8.38
N ARG A 60 -10.06 10.90 -9.24
CA ARG A 60 -9.31 11.18 -10.49
C ARG A 60 -10.17 11.92 -11.49
N ARG A 61 -11.40 11.46 -11.73
CA ARG A 61 -12.34 12.10 -12.66
C ARG A 61 -12.66 13.53 -12.24
N GLU A 62 -12.76 13.78 -10.94
CA GLU A 62 -13.14 15.08 -10.38
C GLU A 62 -11.93 15.97 -10.08
N GLY A 63 -10.70 15.47 -10.22
CA GLY A 63 -9.47 16.24 -10.02
C GLY A 63 -9.29 16.77 -8.60
N VAL A 64 -9.77 16.04 -7.58
CA VAL A 64 -9.73 16.52 -6.18
C VAL A 64 -8.34 16.36 -5.57
N GLY A 65 -8.03 17.25 -4.63
CA GLY A 65 -6.76 17.20 -3.89
C GLY A 65 -6.66 15.99 -2.97
N PHE A 66 -5.43 15.67 -2.55
CA PHE A 66 -5.13 14.48 -1.75
C PHE A 66 -5.91 14.39 -0.43
N LEU A 67 -5.96 15.48 0.35
CA LEU A 67 -6.68 15.49 1.63
C LEU A 67 -8.18 15.24 1.45
N GLU A 68 -8.76 15.73 0.36
CA GLU A 68 -10.15 15.48 0.03
C GLU A 68 -10.36 14.03 -0.43
N ALA A 69 -9.43 13.45 -1.19
CA ALA A 69 -9.48 12.03 -1.53
C ALA A 69 -9.42 11.14 -0.27
N VAL A 70 -8.57 11.48 0.70
CA VAL A 70 -8.49 10.81 2.01
C VAL A 70 -9.82 10.94 2.77
N ARG A 71 -10.41 12.15 2.82
CA ARG A 71 -11.74 12.36 3.42
C ARG A 71 -12.82 11.51 2.78
N ARG A 72 -12.78 11.33 1.47
CA ARG A 72 -13.70 10.46 0.72
C ARG A 72 -13.46 8.96 0.94
N GLY A 73 -12.45 8.58 1.73
CA GLY A 73 -12.14 7.20 2.03
C GLY A 73 -11.48 6.47 0.87
N VAL A 74 -10.60 7.15 0.12
CA VAL A 74 -9.85 6.52 -0.98
C VAL A 74 -8.95 5.39 -0.47
N PHE A 75 -8.37 5.56 0.71
CA PHE A 75 -7.68 4.49 1.42
C PHE A 75 -8.66 3.80 2.39
N CYS A 76 -8.49 2.50 2.56
CA CYS A 76 -9.41 1.67 3.33
C CYS A 76 -8.69 0.54 4.06
N GLU A 77 -9.40 -0.07 5.02
CA GLU A 77 -8.91 -1.19 5.81
C GLU A 77 -8.43 -2.33 4.88
N LEU A 78 -7.40 -3.06 5.30
CA LEU A 78 -6.79 -4.07 4.45
C LEU A 78 -7.81 -5.17 4.12
N GLY A 79 -7.93 -5.49 2.83
CA GLY A 79 -8.87 -6.49 2.33
C GLY A 79 -10.21 -5.91 1.83
N GLU A 80 -10.45 -4.62 2.03
CA GLU A 80 -11.64 -3.91 1.55
C GLU A 80 -11.41 -3.18 0.21
N GLY A 81 -10.17 -3.17 -0.28
CA GLY A 81 -9.77 -2.48 -1.49
C GLY A 81 -9.29 -3.40 -2.60
N ALA A 82 -8.44 -2.84 -3.47
CA ALA A 82 -8.01 -3.47 -4.71
C ALA A 82 -6.65 -4.18 -4.63
N VAL A 83 -5.90 -4.04 -3.53
CA VAL A 83 -4.56 -4.64 -3.42
C VAL A 83 -4.67 -6.14 -3.16
N ASP A 84 -4.04 -6.95 -4.01
CA ASP A 84 -3.94 -8.40 -3.84
C ASP A 84 -2.85 -8.76 -2.81
N PHE A 85 -3.18 -8.60 -1.52
CA PHE A 85 -2.27 -8.90 -0.44
C PHE A 85 -1.76 -10.35 -0.42
N PRO A 86 -2.56 -11.39 -0.72
CA PRO A 86 -2.04 -12.76 -0.86
C PRO A 86 -0.87 -12.86 -1.84
N ARG A 87 -0.97 -12.23 -3.03
CA ARG A 87 0.13 -12.24 -4.00
C ARG A 87 1.28 -11.32 -3.62
N VAL A 88 1.02 -10.18 -2.96
CA VAL A 88 2.08 -9.32 -2.39
C VAL A 88 2.90 -10.10 -1.38
N VAL A 89 2.25 -10.75 -0.41
CA VAL A 89 2.89 -11.55 0.63
C VAL A 89 3.66 -12.73 0.04
N GLN A 90 3.08 -13.44 -0.94
CA GLN A 90 3.79 -14.50 -1.66
C GLN A 90 5.06 -13.99 -2.35
N GLY A 91 4.99 -12.82 -3.00
CA GLY A 91 6.14 -12.20 -3.65
C GLY A 91 7.24 -11.81 -2.66
N LEU A 92 6.87 -11.24 -1.51
CA LEU A 92 7.80 -10.86 -0.45
C LEU A 92 8.51 -12.08 0.15
N MET A 93 7.77 -13.17 0.40
CA MET A 93 8.38 -14.43 0.84
C MET A 93 9.32 -15.01 -0.22
N ALA A 94 8.94 -14.97 -1.50
CA ALA A 94 9.75 -15.50 -2.59
C ALA A 94 11.06 -14.72 -2.79
N CYS A 95 11.09 -13.42 -2.50
CA CYS A 95 12.33 -12.63 -2.54
C CYS A 95 13.09 -12.60 -1.20
N GLY A 96 12.65 -13.36 -0.20
CA GLY A 96 13.32 -13.46 1.10
C GLY A 96 13.27 -12.19 1.93
N TYR A 97 12.23 -11.35 1.77
CA TYR A 97 12.07 -10.14 2.57
C TYR A 97 11.92 -10.49 4.06
N ASP A 98 12.76 -9.92 4.91
CA ASP A 98 12.83 -10.16 6.36
C ASP A 98 12.68 -8.86 7.20
N GLY A 99 12.35 -7.75 6.55
CA GLY A 99 12.18 -6.44 7.18
C GLY A 99 10.79 -6.20 7.78
N TRP A 100 10.58 -4.96 8.24
CA TRP A 100 9.31 -4.54 8.85
C TRP A 100 8.25 -4.16 7.81
N ALA A 101 7.04 -4.71 8.01
CA ALA A 101 5.82 -4.25 7.37
C ALA A 101 4.95 -3.48 8.37
N VAL A 102 4.51 -2.29 7.99
CA VAL A 102 3.63 -1.43 8.79
C VAL A 102 2.26 -1.36 8.13
N VAL A 103 1.20 -1.61 8.90
CA VAL A 103 -0.17 -1.31 8.45
C VAL A 103 -0.35 0.20 8.53
N GLU A 104 -0.59 0.86 7.41
CA GLU A 104 -0.80 2.30 7.34
C GLU A 104 -2.18 2.63 6.80
N GLN A 105 -2.90 3.51 7.48
CA GLN A 105 -4.27 3.88 7.15
C GLN A 105 -4.43 5.40 7.22
N ASP A 106 -4.48 6.06 6.06
CA ASP A 106 -4.78 7.49 6.00
C ASP A 106 -6.30 7.67 6.09
N VAL A 107 -6.73 8.37 7.12
CA VAL A 107 -8.12 8.72 7.37
C VAL A 107 -8.19 10.12 7.96
N ASP A 108 -9.28 10.83 7.68
CA ASP A 108 -9.60 12.04 8.44
C ASP A 108 -10.26 11.66 9.76
N VAL A 109 -9.48 11.70 10.84
CA VAL A 109 -9.93 11.35 12.21
C VAL A 109 -10.99 12.28 12.78
N SER A 110 -11.26 13.42 12.14
CA SER A 110 -12.37 14.30 12.53
C SER A 110 -13.73 13.80 12.04
N GLN A 111 -13.76 12.85 11.10
CA GLN A 111 -15.01 12.33 10.57
C GLN A 111 -15.72 11.41 11.58
N PRO A 112 -17.06 11.55 11.72
CA PRO A 112 -17.84 10.66 12.57
C PRO A 112 -17.66 9.19 12.19
N GLY A 113 -17.51 8.33 13.20
CA GLY A 113 -17.42 6.87 13.00
C GLY A 113 -16.01 6.36 12.70
N VAL A 114 -14.99 7.22 12.58
CA VAL A 114 -13.59 6.78 12.48
C VAL A 114 -13.11 6.28 13.84
N ARG A 115 -12.68 5.01 13.89
CA ARG A 115 -12.23 4.33 15.10
C ARG A 115 -10.88 3.64 14.87
N PRO A 116 -9.75 4.32 15.13
CA PRO A 116 -8.42 3.82 14.77
C PRO A 116 -8.09 2.43 15.34
N LEU A 117 -8.48 2.17 16.59
CA LEU A 117 -8.26 0.86 17.21
C LEU A 117 -9.03 -0.25 16.49
N GLU A 118 -10.30 -0.04 16.18
CA GLU A 118 -11.12 -1.03 15.47
C GLU A 118 -10.57 -1.30 14.07
N SER A 119 -10.14 -0.25 13.39
CA SER A 119 -9.50 -0.33 12.07
C SER A 119 -8.22 -1.15 12.10
N ALA A 120 -7.34 -0.89 13.06
CA ALA A 120 -6.12 -1.67 13.25
C ALA A 120 -6.42 -3.14 13.58
N VAL A 121 -7.45 -3.42 14.40
CA VAL A 121 -7.87 -4.80 14.73
C VAL A 121 -8.34 -5.55 13.49
N ARG A 122 -9.16 -4.93 12.64
CA ARG A 122 -9.68 -5.54 11.40
C ARG A 122 -8.57 -5.81 10.39
N SER A 123 -7.72 -4.82 10.11
CA SER A 123 -6.57 -4.97 9.21
C SER A 123 -5.60 -6.06 9.70
N ARG A 124 -5.35 -6.15 11.02
CA ARG A 124 -4.56 -7.24 11.60
C ARG A 124 -5.24 -8.60 11.41
N ALA A 125 -6.55 -8.70 11.63
CA ALA A 125 -7.29 -9.94 11.44
C ALA A 125 -7.22 -10.42 9.98
N TYR A 126 -7.40 -9.51 9.03
CA TYR A 126 -7.23 -9.79 7.60
C TYR A 126 -5.81 -10.30 7.31
N LEU A 127 -4.76 -9.60 7.75
CA LEU A 127 -3.38 -10.04 7.51
C LEU A 127 -3.07 -11.43 8.09
N ARG A 128 -3.61 -11.78 9.27
CA ARG A 128 -3.45 -13.13 9.82
C ARG A 128 -4.05 -14.21 8.92
N SER A 129 -5.16 -13.91 8.24
CA SER A 129 -5.77 -14.86 7.29
C SER A 129 -4.93 -15.03 6.01
N VAL A 130 -4.17 -14.00 5.62
CA VAL A 130 -3.35 -13.98 4.41
C VAL A 130 -1.99 -14.64 4.61
N ILE A 131 -1.29 -14.33 5.71
CA ILE A 131 0.12 -14.72 5.90
C ILE A 131 0.26 -16.20 6.30
N ARG A 132 -0.82 -16.87 6.77
CA ARG A 132 -0.83 -18.29 7.19
C ARG A 132 0.41 -18.68 8.02
N ILE A 133 0.64 -17.94 9.11
CA ILE A 133 1.58 -18.33 10.18
C ILE A 133 0.82 -19.17 11.20
#